data_AF-E9I1W6-F1
#
_entry.id   AF-E9I1W6-F1
#
_cell.length_a   1.000
_cell.length_b   1.000
_cell.length_c   1.000
_cell.angle_alpha   90.00
_cell.angle_beta   90.00
_cell.angle_gamma   90.00
#
_symmetry.space_group_name_H-M   'P 1'
#
loop_
_entity.id
_entity.type
_entity.pdbx_description
1 polymer ?
#
loop_
_entity_poly.entity_id
_entity_poly.type
_entity_poly.pdbx_seq_one_letter_code
_entity_poly.pdbx_strand_id
1 'polypeptide(L)'
;RTTPKSRLLESEVGSISSLGSSGKLRLHDEGKELEFHLVKKQRCPPPKIECDKKVDSYDVIGQPKLFVMVKTISEKNSSSTFFKSPQLFKPVGNVDVIANMQFIKDQLIDYSNDLVRVIETLQCDSRKAMHERVISTAQYNGWLAASMVRLPKCTKLTAYGKTALAISCKANEVDFSVELSACGPQPKYKNFTINRDGWELVTFAPCYWTTGFVNFNDKPYGYRNNTWYPIEAKIVVPQQTLAHSFRYDEVR
;
A
#
# COMPACT_ATOMS: atom_id res chain seq x y z
N ARG A 1 0.95 -31.27 31.18
CA ARG A 1 0.56 -30.95 29.79
C ARG A 1 -0.87 -30.43 29.82
N THR A 2 -1.06 -29.12 29.76
CA THR A 2 -2.38 -28.48 29.69
C THR A 2 -2.98 -28.72 28.32
N THR A 3 -4.20 -29.27 28.27
CA THR A 3 -4.96 -29.45 27.03
C THR A 3 -5.32 -28.08 26.45
N PRO A 4 -5.09 -27.83 25.15
CA PRO A 4 -5.45 -26.54 24.54
C PRO A 4 -6.98 -26.40 24.54
N LYS A 5 -7.49 -25.45 25.33
CA LYS A 5 -8.90 -25.06 25.28
C LYS A 5 -9.12 -24.19 24.06
N SER A 6 -10.04 -24.60 23.19
CA SER A 6 -10.53 -23.76 22.09
C SER A 6 -11.28 -22.56 22.69
N ARG A 7 -10.81 -21.36 22.38
CA ARG A 7 -11.43 -20.09 22.79
C ARG A 7 -12.15 -19.50 21.58
N LEU A 8 -13.39 -19.03 21.76
CA LEU A 8 -14.05 -18.20 20.75
C LEU A 8 -13.25 -16.90 20.61
N LEU A 9 -12.70 -16.66 19.43
CA LEU A 9 -11.94 -15.44 19.15
C LEU A 9 -12.88 -14.29 18.79
N GLU A 10 -13.85 -14.55 17.91
CA GLU A 10 -14.79 -13.56 17.36
C GLU A 10 -16.03 -14.28 16.80
N SER A 11 -17.17 -13.58 16.71
CA SER A 11 -18.43 -14.12 16.19
C SER A 11 -19.15 -13.05 15.39
N GLU A 12 -19.27 -13.25 14.08
CA GLU A 12 -19.86 -12.27 13.16
C GLU A 12 -20.78 -12.90 12.11
N VAL A 13 -21.43 -12.04 11.33
CA VAL A 13 -22.31 -12.43 10.22
C VAL A 13 -21.59 -12.10 8.93
N GLY A 14 -21.27 -13.11 8.14
CA GLY A 14 -20.64 -12.95 6.83
C GLY A 14 -21.38 -13.75 5.76
N SER A 15 -21.16 -13.37 4.51
CA SER A 15 -21.70 -14.12 3.36
C SER A 15 -20.75 -15.26 2.99
N ILE A 16 -21.29 -16.46 2.79
CA ILE A 16 -20.51 -17.61 2.32
C ILE A 16 -20.93 -17.92 0.89
N SER A 17 -19.97 -17.86 -0.02
CA SER A 17 -20.15 -18.22 -1.44
C SER A 17 -19.28 -19.42 -1.79
N SER A 18 -19.75 -20.26 -2.72
CA SER A 18 -18.97 -21.38 -3.25
C SER A 18 -17.99 -20.90 -4.31
N LEU A 19 -16.71 -21.26 -4.15
CA LEU A 19 -15.67 -20.95 -5.12
C LEU A 19 -15.54 -22.13 -6.10
N GLY A 20 -16.45 -22.18 -7.07
CA GLY A 20 -16.50 -23.20 -8.11
C GLY A 20 -16.77 -24.62 -7.60
N SER A 21 -16.38 -25.63 -8.39
CA SER A 21 -16.65 -27.06 -8.17
C SER A 21 -15.69 -27.76 -7.18
N SER A 22 -14.79 -27.02 -6.54
CA SER A 22 -13.67 -27.59 -5.77
C SER A 22 -13.93 -27.82 -4.27
N GLY A 23 -15.16 -27.61 -3.79
CA GLY A 23 -15.48 -27.73 -2.35
C GLY A 23 -14.85 -26.66 -1.46
N LYS A 24 -14.22 -25.64 -2.08
CA LYS A 24 -13.70 -24.45 -1.42
C LYS A 24 -14.79 -23.40 -1.28
N LEU A 25 -14.83 -22.76 -0.13
CA LEU A 25 -15.82 -21.74 0.20
C LEU A 25 -15.09 -20.41 0.43
N ARG A 26 -15.75 -19.31 0.13
CA ARG A 26 -15.28 -17.96 0.38
C ARG A 26 -16.20 -17.33 1.42
N LEU A 27 -15.63 -16.93 2.56
CA LEU A 27 -16.30 -16.11 3.55
C LEU A 27 -15.90 -14.67 3.29
N HIS A 28 -16.88 -13.83 3.00
CA HIS A 28 -16.70 -12.42 2.77
C HIS A 28 -17.51 -11.60 3.78
N ASP A 29 -16.82 -10.68 4.44
CA ASP A 29 -17.41 -9.65 5.29
C ASP A 29 -17.20 -8.29 4.63
N GLU A 30 -18.27 -7.75 4.04
CA GLU A 30 -18.27 -6.43 3.40
C GLU A 30 -18.00 -5.28 4.39
N GLY A 31 -18.34 -5.46 5.68
CA GLY A 31 -18.22 -4.39 6.68
C GLY A 31 -16.79 -4.13 7.13
N LYS A 32 -15.91 -5.12 7.02
CA LYS A 32 -14.49 -5.05 7.42
C LYS A 32 -13.50 -5.34 6.29
N GLU A 33 -13.99 -5.50 5.06
CA GLU A 33 -13.21 -5.92 3.89
C GLU A 33 -12.39 -7.22 4.14
N LEU A 34 -12.89 -8.11 4.99
CA LEU A 34 -12.21 -9.35 5.32
C LEU A 34 -12.65 -10.47 4.38
N GLU A 35 -11.65 -11.24 3.93
CA GLU A 35 -11.86 -12.36 3.02
C GLU A 35 -11.08 -13.59 3.49
N PHE A 36 -11.81 -14.68 3.72
CA PHE A 36 -11.22 -15.96 4.09
C PHE A 36 -11.60 -17.05 3.08
N HIS A 37 -10.59 -17.82 2.67
CA HIS A 37 -10.81 -19.06 1.94
C HIS A 37 -10.93 -20.22 2.92
N LEU A 38 -11.98 -21.01 2.74
CA LEU A 38 -12.45 -22.00 3.69
C LEU A 38 -12.49 -23.40 3.06
N VAL A 39 -12.15 -24.41 3.86
CA VAL A 39 -12.31 -25.83 3.52
C VAL A 39 -13.19 -26.50 4.57
N LYS A 40 -14.25 -27.18 4.13
CA LYS A 40 -15.20 -27.86 5.02
C LYS A 40 -14.53 -29.00 5.79
N LYS A 41 -14.74 -29.06 7.11
CA LYS A 41 -14.26 -30.11 8.00
C LYS A 41 -15.17 -30.29 9.20
N GLN A 42 -15.50 -31.51 9.57
CA GLN A 42 -16.37 -31.76 10.72
C GLN A 42 -15.58 -31.79 12.04
N ARG A 43 -16.02 -31.02 13.04
CA ARG A 43 -15.39 -30.93 14.36
C ARG A 43 -16.39 -30.93 15.50
N CYS A 44 -15.90 -31.22 16.69
CA CYS A 44 -16.67 -31.06 17.91
C CYS A 44 -16.83 -29.57 18.27
N PRO A 45 -18.04 -29.13 18.66
CA PRO A 45 -18.27 -27.77 19.10
C PRO A 45 -17.43 -27.47 20.36
N PRO A 46 -16.71 -26.34 20.40
CA PRO A 46 -16.01 -25.90 21.60
C PRO A 46 -16.96 -25.83 22.81
N PRO A 47 -16.49 -26.16 24.02
CA PRO A 47 -15.11 -26.48 24.40
C PRO A 47 -14.78 -27.98 24.35
N LYS A 48 -15.67 -28.82 23.78
CA LYS A 48 -15.52 -30.28 23.85
C LYS A 48 -14.50 -30.78 22.83
N ILE A 49 -13.50 -31.51 23.31
CA ILE A 49 -12.47 -32.15 22.46
C ILE A 49 -13.04 -33.41 21.79
N GLU A 50 -13.97 -34.09 22.46
CA GLU A 50 -14.60 -35.33 22.00
C GLU A 50 -16.13 -35.22 22.17
N CYS A 51 -16.87 -35.64 21.15
CA CYS A 51 -18.32 -35.49 21.07
C CYS A 51 -18.92 -36.48 20.06
N ASP A 52 -20.15 -36.93 20.34
CA ASP A 52 -20.86 -37.86 19.45
C ASP A 52 -21.40 -37.18 18.18
N LYS A 53 -21.65 -35.86 18.26
CA LYS A 53 -22.18 -35.06 17.15
C LYS A 53 -21.17 -34.02 16.70
N LYS A 54 -20.53 -34.29 15.56
CA LYS A 54 -19.65 -33.32 14.89
C LYS A 54 -20.50 -32.32 14.11
N VAL A 55 -20.16 -31.05 14.22
CA VAL A 55 -20.80 -29.93 13.52
C VAL A 55 -19.93 -29.55 12.33
N ASP A 56 -20.56 -29.04 11.27
CA ASP A 56 -19.84 -28.48 10.14
C ASP A 56 -18.99 -27.28 10.60
N SER A 57 -17.68 -27.41 10.44
CA SER A 57 -16.70 -26.36 10.67
C SER A 57 -15.87 -26.14 9.42
N TYR A 58 -15.11 -25.06 9.37
CA TYR A 58 -14.34 -24.68 8.20
C TYR A 58 -12.93 -24.28 8.59
N ASP A 59 -11.93 -24.89 7.97
CA ASP A 59 -10.54 -24.50 8.12
C ASP A 59 -10.23 -23.29 7.27
N VAL A 60 -9.54 -22.30 7.88
CA VAL A 60 -9.03 -21.15 7.14
C VAL A 60 -7.73 -21.55 6.46
N ILE A 61 -7.73 -21.50 5.12
CA ILE A 61 -6.55 -21.83 4.32
C ILE A 61 -5.41 -20.86 4.68
N GLY A 62 -4.25 -21.40 5.04
CA GLY A 62 -3.09 -20.61 5.48
C GLY A 62 -3.03 -20.33 6.98
N GLN A 63 -4.08 -20.63 7.75
CA GLN A 63 -4.11 -20.47 9.21
C GLN A 63 -4.51 -21.75 9.94
N PRO A 64 -3.56 -22.68 10.19
CA PRO A 64 -3.85 -24.02 10.68
C PRO A 64 -4.43 -24.08 12.11
N LYS A 65 -4.36 -22.99 12.87
CA LYS A 65 -4.88 -22.88 14.24
C LYS A 65 -6.28 -22.26 14.31
N LEU A 66 -6.82 -21.79 13.18
CA LEU A 66 -8.08 -21.07 13.11
C LEU A 66 -9.13 -21.89 12.35
N PHE A 67 -10.32 -21.99 12.91
CA PHE A 67 -11.45 -22.64 12.26
C PHE A 67 -12.74 -21.85 12.54
N VAL A 68 -13.64 -21.83 11.57
CA VAL A 68 -14.92 -21.12 11.62
C VAL A 68 -16.04 -22.14 11.82
N MET A 69 -17.00 -21.83 12.69
CA MET A 69 -18.25 -22.59 12.82
C MET A 69 -19.41 -21.72 12.37
N VAL A 70 -20.23 -22.25 11.48
CA VAL A 70 -21.36 -21.51 10.90
C VAL A 70 -22.65 -22.05 11.51
N LYS A 71 -23.51 -21.13 11.96
CA LYS A 71 -24.86 -21.44 12.40
C LYS A 71 -25.83 -20.77 11.43
N THR A 72 -26.62 -21.56 10.70
CA THR A 72 -27.63 -21.04 9.79
C THR A 72 -28.76 -20.36 10.58
N ILE A 73 -29.02 -19.09 10.28
CA ILE A 73 -30.15 -18.34 10.81
C ILE A 73 -31.27 -18.48 9.78
N SER A 74 -32.24 -19.37 10.02
CA SER A 74 -33.43 -19.46 9.19
C SER A 74 -34.41 -18.37 9.61
N GLU A 75 -34.65 -17.40 8.74
CA GLU A 75 -35.61 -16.31 8.95
C GLU A 75 -37.03 -16.89 9.02
N LYS A 76 -37.66 -16.80 10.20
CA LYS A 76 -39.12 -16.80 10.27
C LYS A 76 -39.59 -15.35 10.22
N ASN A 77 -40.24 -15.01 9.11
CA ASN A 77 -40.84 -13.73 8.80
C ASN A 77 -41.59 -13.13 9.99
N SER A 78 -41.14 -11.98 10.47
CA SER A 78 -41.97 -10.95 11.10
C SER A 78 -41.27 -9.61 10.94
N SER A 79 -42.01 -8.72 10.28
CA SER A 79 -41.71 -7.38 9.81
C SER A 79 -40.90 -6.50 10.76
N SER A 80 -39.98 -5.74 10.14
CA SER A 80 -39.53 -4.39 10.51
C SER A 80 -39.16 -4.13 11.98
N THR A 81 -37.86 -4.04 12.25
CA THR A 81 -37.28 -2.87 12.94
C THR A 81 -35.75 -2.86 12.73
N PHE A 82 -35.34 -1.95 11.86
CA PHE A 82 -34.16 -1.08 11.94
C PHE A 82 -33.06 -1.45 12.95
N PHE A 83 -31.83 -1.52 12.44
CA PHE A 83 -30.53 -1.43 13.14
C PHE A 83 -30.41 -2.19 14.47
N LYS A 84 -29.72 -3.33 14.47
CA LYS A 84 -29.11 -3.86 15.70
C LYS A 84 -27.62 -3.57 15.71
N SER A 85 -27.33 -2.43 16.35
CA SER A 85 -26.10 -2.10 17.07
C SER A 85 -25.55 -3.31 17.88
N PRO A 86 -24.29 -3.27 18.34
CA PRO A 86 -23.62 -4.36 19.04
C PRO A 86 -24.48 -4.91 20.18
N GLN A 87 -24.55 -6.23 20.33
CA GLN A 87 -25.39 -6.86 21.34
C GLN A 87 -24.98 -6.38 22.75
N LEU A 88 -25.78 -5.46 23.29
CA LEU A 88 -25.78 -5.08 24.69
C LEU A 88 -26.20 -6.31 25.50
N PHE A 89 -25.29 -6.81 26.35
CA PHE A 89 -25.56 -7.92 27.26
C PHE A 89 -26.84 -7.64 28.06
N LYS A 90 -27.76 -8.62 28.10
CA LYS A 90 -28.99 -8.55 28.90
C LYS A 90 -28.61 -8.56 30.40
N PRO A 91 -29.08 -7.59 31.21
CA PRO A 91 -28.77 -7.58 32.63
C PRO A 91 -29.61 -8.65 33.34
N VAL A 92 -28.93 -9.55 34.05
CA VAL A 92 -29.54 -10.36 35.09
C VAL A 92 -29.15 -9.71 36.42
N GLY A 93 -30.11 -9.14 37.14
CA GLY A 93 -29.92 -8.70 38.52
C GLY A 93 -29.56 -7.22 38.70
N ASN A 94 -30.09 -6.64 39.77
CA ASN A 94 -30.16 -5.20 40.07
C ASN A 94 -28.86 -4.59 40.63
N VAL A 95 -27.71 -5.13 40.25
CA VAL A 95 -26.36 -4.61 40.53
C VAL A 95 -25.57 -4.84 39.25
N ASP A 96 -25.54 -3.87 38.31
CA ASP A 96 -24.48 -3.77 37.27
C ASP A 96 -24.75 -2.81 36.11
N VAL A 97 -25.82 -2.00 36.09
CA VAL A 97 -26.03 -1.08 34.94
C VAL A 97 -24.87 -0.10 34.77
N ILE A 98 -24.30 0.40 35.87
CA ILE A 98 -23.13 1.30 35.85
C ILE A 98 -21.85 0.54 35.46
N ALA A 99 -21.62 -0.67 35.99
CA ALA A 99 -20.43 -1.46 35.65
C ALA A 99 -20.45 -1.96 34.20
N ASN A 100 -21.62 -2.34 33.67
CA ASN A 100 -21.80 -2.72 32.27
C ASN A 100 -21.60 -1.50 31.35
N MET A 101 -22.10 -0.33 31.73
CA MET A 101 -21.84 0.90 30.97
C MET A 101 -20.36 1.31 31.01
N GLN A 102 -19.70 1.11 32.15
CA GLN A 102 -18.26 1.34 32.29
C GLN A 102 -17.46 0.35 31.44
N PHE A 103 -17.79 -0.95 31.47
CA PHE A 103 -17.15 -1.97 30.64
C PHE A 103 -17.25 -1.66 29.14
N ILE A 104 -18.40 -1.21 28.66
CA ILE A 104 -18.58 -0.83 27.25
C ILE A 104 -17.75 0.40 26.89
N LYS A 105 -17.71 1.41 27.78
CA LYS A 105 -16.87 2.59 27.57
C LYS A 105 -15.40 2.21 27.52
N ASP A 106 -14.94 1.39 28.46
CA ASP A 106 -13.54 0.96 28.54
C ASP A 106 -13.16 0.16 27.30
N GLN A 107 -14.01 -0.76 26.83
CA GLN A 107 -13.74 -1.53 25.60
C GLN A 107 -13.66 -0.65 24.35
N LEU A 108 -14.50 0.39 24.24
CA LEU A 108 -14.45 1.34 23.12
C LEU A 108 -13.20 2.22 23.19
N ILE A 109 -12.81 2.65 24.38
CA ILE A 109 -11.59 3.43 24.61
C ILE A 109 -10.36 2.58 24.27
N ASP A 110 -10.30 1.33 24.73
CA ASP A 110 -9.21 0.40 24.44
C ASP A 110 -9.09 0.14 22.94
N TYR A 111 -10.20 -0.10 22.26
CA TYR A 111 -10.21 -0.28 20.80
C TYR A 111 -9.73 0.99 20.07
N SER A 112 -10.20 2.16 20.50
CA SER A 112 -9.77 3.44 19.94
C SER A 112 -8.27 3.66 20.14
N ASN A 113 -7.75 3.40 21.34
CA ASN A 113 -6.34 3.55 21.67
C ASN A 113 -5.47 2.56 20.88
N ASP A 114 -5.94 1.32 20.71
CA ASP A 114 -5.26 0.30 19.92
C ASP A 114 -5.18 0.68 18.45
N LEU A 115 -6.27 1.20 17.86
CA LEU A 115 -6.27 1.71 16.49
C LEU A 115 -5.29 2.88 16.31
N VAL A 116 -5.31 3.85 17.23
CA VAL A 116 -4.38 4.99 17.19
C VAL A 116 -2.93 4.49 17.21
N ARG A 117 -2.60 3.54 18.10
CA ARG A 117 -1.27 2.94 18.18
C ARG A 117 -0.85 2.25 16.87
N VAL A 118 -1.76 1.51 16.23
CA VAL A 118 -1.48 0.86 14.94
C VAL A 118 -1.27 1.90 13.84
N ILE A 119 -2.10 2.94 13.77
CA ILE A 119 -1.96 4.03 12.79
C ILE A 119 -0.62 4.74 12.97
N GLU A 120 -0.23 5.06 14.20
CA GLU A 120 1.06 5.70 14.49
C GLU A 120 2.24 4.83 14.04
N THR A 121 2.16 3.52 14.26
CA THR A 121 3.18 2.56 13.83
C THR A 121 3.28 2.54 12.31
N LEU A 122 2.15 2.40 11.61
CA LEU A 122 2.09 2.40 10.14
C LEU A 122 2.59 3.71 9.54
N GLN A 123 2.30 4.85 10.17
CA GLN A 123 2.82 6.14 9.74
C GLN A 123 4.34 6.22 9.90
N CYS A 124 4.89 5.72 11.00
CA CYS A 124 6.34 5.64 11.20
C CYS A 124 7.02 4.77 10.14
N ASP A 125 6.47 3.58 9.87
CA ASP A 125 7.00 2.66 8.87
C ASP A 125 6.93 3.26 7.46
N SER A 126 5.82 3.91 7.12
CA SER A 126 5.66 4.63 5.85
C SER A 126 6.70 5.74 5.68
N ARG A 127 6.93 6.55 6.73
CA ARG A 127 7.95 7.61 6.72
C ARG A 127 9.36 7.05 6.57
N LYS A 128 9.67 5.93 7.23
CA LYS A 128 10.97 5.26 7.11
C LYS A 128 11.21 4.74 5.69
N ALA A 129 10.23 4.08 5.10
CA ALA A 129 10.31 3.59 3.72
C ALA A 129 10.46 4.75 2.71
N MET A 130 9.72 5.84 2.93
CA MET A 130 9.85 7.05 2.12
C MET A 130 11.26 7.65 2.23
N HIS A 131 11.82 7.73 3.43
CA HIS A 131 13.18 8.22 3.66
C HIS A 131 14.21 7.39 2.88
N GLU A 132 14.17 6.06 3.01
CA GLU A 132 15.09 5.16 2.30
C GLU A 132 14.98 5.31 0.78
N ARG A 133 13.76 5.44 0.25
CA ARG A 133 13.51 5.69 -1.18
C ARG A 133 14.08 7.02 -1.65
N VAL A 134 13.88 8.08 -0.88
CA VAL A 134 14.36 9.43 -1.21
C VAL A 134 15.89 9.47 -1.20
N ILE A 135 16.53 8.86 -0.21
CA ILE A 135 18.01 8.78 -0.14
C ILE A 135 18.58 8.00 -1.32
N SER A 136 18.02 6.82 -1.63
CA SER A 136 18.47 6.03 -2.78
C SER A 136 18.29 6.79 -4.10
N THR A 137 17.16 7.49 -4.26
CA THR A 137 16.92 8.33 -5.45
C THR A 137 17.91 9.50 -5.51
N ALA A 138 18.23 10.13 -4.38
CA ALA A 138 19.14 11.27 -4.32
C ALA A 138 20.60 10.91 -4.67
N GLN A 139 20.97 9.63 -4.65
CA GLN A 139 22.28 9.17 -5.15
C GLN A 139 22.40 9.27 -6.68
N TYR A 140 21.28 9.13 -7.40
CA TYR A 140 21.26 9.14 -8.86
C TYR A 140 20.69 10.43 -9.44
N ASN A 141 19.60 10.95 -8.87
CA ASN A 141 18.96 12.18 -9.29
C ASN A 141 18.41 12.95 -8.07
N GLY A 142 19.17 13.96 -7.65
CA GLY A 142 18.83 14.81 -6.51
C GLY A 142 17.59 15.69 -6.70
N TRP A 143 17.27 16.07 -7.94
CA TRP A 143 16.08 16.87 -8.27
C TRP A 143 14.80 16.04 -8.15
N LEU A 144 14.85 14.82 -8.68
CA LEU A 144 13.76 13.86 -8.56
C LEU A 144 13.53 13.48 -7.09
N ALA A 145 14.60 13.27 -6.34
CA ALA A 145 14.47 13.00 -4.90
C ALA A 145 13.82 14.17 -4.14
N ALA A 146 14.16 15.42 -4.49
CA ALA A 146 13.53 16.59 -3.90
C ALA A 146 12.04 16.71 -4.24
N SER A 147 11.63 16.32 -5.44
CA SER A 147 10.22 16.35 -5.85
C SER A 147 9.37 15.29 -5.13
N MET A 148 9.95 14.13 -4.79
CA MET A 148 9.29 13.09 -4.00
C MET A 148 8.83 13.60 -2.62
N VAL A 149 9.63 14.46 -1.98
CA VAL A 149 9.32 15.08 -0.68
C VAL A 149 8.70 16.48 -0.82
N ARG A 150 8.29 16.87 -2.03
CA ARG A 150 7.63 18.16 -2.33
C ARG A 150 8.40 19.38 -1.83
N LEU A 151 9.74 19.34 -1.94
CA LEU A 151 10.56 20.50 -1.64
C LEU A 151 10.28 21.65 -2.64
N PRO A 152 10.58 22.90 -2.28
CA PRO A 152 10.41 24.04 -3.16
C PRO A 152 11.08 23.81 -4.52
N LYS A 153 10.47 24.37 -5.57
CA LYS A 153 11.09 24.42 -6.91
C LYS A 153 12.50 24.99 -6.78
N CYS A 154 13.45 24.42 -7.54
CA CYS A 154 14.87 24.74 -7.41
C CYS A 154 15.54 24.22 -6.10
N THR A 155 15.18 23.01 -5.66
CA THR A 155 15.91 22.31 -4.58
C THR A 155 16.47 20.98 -5.07
N LYS A 156 17.74 20.71 -4.81
CA LYS A 156 18.41 19.43 -5.10
C LYS A 156 18.81 18.74 -3.80
N LEU A 157 18.52 17.45 -3.70
CA LEU A 157 19.03 16.61 -2.61
C LEU A 157 20.34 15.94 -3.03
N THR A 158 21.38 16.06 -2.22
CA THR A 158 22.64 15.33 -2.40
C THR A 158 22.77 14.31 -1.29
N ALA A 159 22.81 13.01 -1.63
CA ALA A 159 22.89 11.94 -0.65
C ALA A 159 24.30 11.85 -0.01
N TYR A 160 24.33 11.69 1.31
CA TYR A 160 25.51 11.42 2.13
C TYR A 160 25.19 10.26 3.08
N GLY A 161 25.51 9.05 2.65
CA GLY A 161 25.20 7.82 3.38
C GLY A 161 23.69 7.66 3.61
N LYS A 162 23.26 7.80 4.86
CA LYS A 162 21.84 7.69 5.28
C LYS A 162 21.10 9.03 5.34
N THR A 163 21.77 10.13 5.01
CA THR A 163 21.24 11.49 5.08
C THR A 163 21.37 12.19 3.73
N ALA A 164 20.72 13.33 3.56
CA ALA A 164 20.88 14.14 2.35
C ALA A 164 21.00 15.63 2.71
N LEU A 165 21.81 16.36 1.96
CA LEU A 165 21.86 17.82 2.01
C LEU A 165 20.90 18.40 0.98
N ALA A 166 20.10 19.38 1.40
CA ALA A 166 19.26 20.15 0.50
C ALA A 166 20.01 21.40 0.03
N ILE A 167 20.17 21.53 -1.28
CA ILE A 167 20.81 22.66 -1.93
C ILE A 167 19.74 23.44 -2.67
N SER A 168 19.53 24.69 -2.28
CA SER A 168 18.62 25.61 -2.97
C SER A 168 19.33 26.30 -4.12
N CYS A 169 18.62 26.57 -5.21
CA CYS A 169 19.10 27.33 -6.33
C CYS A 169 18.18 28.50 -6.71
N LYS A 170 18.69 29.34 -7.60
CA LYS A 170 17.92 30.36 -8.30
C LYS A 170 17.54 29.85 -9.69
N ALA A 171 16.25 29.77 -9.95
CA ALA A 171 15.74 29.41 -11.27
C ALA A 171 16.00 30.58 -12.25
N ASN A 172 16.54 30.25 -13.42
CA ASN A 172 16.69 31.19 -14.53
C ASN A 172 15.96 30.62 -15.75
N GLU A 173 15.20 31.46 -16.44
CA GLU A 173 14.60 31.09 -17.71
C GLU A 173 15.67 31.15 -18.80
N VAL A 174 15.80 30.05 -19.52
CA VAL A 174 16.83 29.85 -20.54
C VAL A 174 16.17 29.26 -21.76
N ASP A 175 16.48 29.83 -22.93
CA ASP A 175 16.11 29.25 -24.22
C ASP A 175 17.35 28.58 -24.84
N PHE A 176 17.17 27.34 -25.30
CA PHE A 176 18.25 26.52 -25.86
C PHE A 176 18.17 26.51 -27.37
N SER A 177 19.20 27.04 -28.02
CA SER A 177 19.37 26.88 -29.47
C SER A 177 19.85 25.47 -29.80
N VAL A 178 19.67 25.05 -31.05
CA VAL A 178 20.23 23.78 -31.54
C VAL A 178 21.61 24.06 -32.14
N GLU A 179 22.62 23.35 -31.65
CA GLU A 179 23.95 23.28 -32.26
C GLU A 179 24.11 21.89 -32.92
N LEU A 180 24.37 21.86 -34.23
CA LEU A 180 24.68 20.62 -34.94
C LEU A 180 26.18 20.31 -34.79
N SER A 181 26.48 19.24 -34.06
CA SER A 181 27.84 18.72 -33.91
C SER A 181 28.03 17.43 -34.70
N ALA A 182 29.26 16.92 -34.78
CA ALA A 182 29.55 15.63 -35.41
C ALA A 182 28.74 14.46 -34.81
N CYS A 183 28.33 14.56 -33.54
CA CYS A 183 27.52 13.57 -32.85
C CYS A 183 26.01 13.82 -32.92
N GLY A 184 25.57 14.83 -33.69
CA GLY A 184 24.17 15.19 -33.87
C GLY A 184 23.77 16.50 -33.19
N PRO A 185 22.44 16.76 -33.12
CA PRO A 185 21.88 17.98 -32.55
C PRO A 185 22.04 18.02 -31.03
N GLN A 186 22.57 19.13 -30.52
CA GLN A 186 22.78 19.36 -29.10
C GLN A 186 22.15 20.70 -28.66
N PRO A 187 21.51 20.76 -27.48
CA PRO A 187 20.98 22.01 -26.94
C PRO A 187 22.13 22.87 -26.43
N LYS A 188 22.15 24.14 -26.82
CA LYS A 188 23.21 25.07 -26.44
C LYS A 188 22.62 26.38 -25.97
N TYR A 189 23.18 26.89 -24.89
CA TYR A 189 22.90 28.21 -24.36
C TYR A 189 24.22 28.88 -24.00
N LYS A 190 24.66 29.85 -24.82
CA LYS A 190 26.00 30.45 -24.71
C LYS A 190 27.08 29.35 -24.76
N ASN A 191 27.88 29.23 -23.71
CA ASN A 191 28.92 28.20 -23.55
C ASN A 191 28.46 27.02 -22.68
N PHE A 192 27.15 26.88 -22.44
CA PHE A 192 26.57 25.85 -21.60
C PHE A 192 25.58 24.97 -22.39
N THR A 193 25.30 23.79 -21.85
CA THR A 193 24.21 22.90 -22.26
C THR A 193 23.44 22.47 -21.03
N ILE A 194 22.24 21.92 -21.21
CA ILE A 194 21.50 21.29 -20.12
C ILE A 194 22.16 19.94 -19.77
N ASN A 195 22.28 19.66 -18.48
CA ASN A 195 22.74 18.39 -17.96
C ASN A 195 21.70 17.29 -18.23
N ARG A 196 22.12 16.03 -18.17
CA ARG A 196 21.24 14.87 -18.39
C ARG A 196 20.12 14.75 -17.36
N ASP A 197 20.28 15.38 -16.20
CA ASP A 197 19.23 15.49 -15.19
C ASP A 197 18.08 16.42 -15.62
N GLY A 198 18.30 17.28 -16.63
CA GLY A 198 17.31 18.20 -17.18
C GLY A 198 17.12 19.50 -16.38
N TRP A 199 17.93 19.74 -15.34
CA TRP A 199 17.76 20.89 -14.44
C TRP A 199 19.00 21.79 -14.34
N GLU A 200 20.21 21.22 -14.46
CA GLU A 200 21.46 21.98 -14.28
C GLU A 200 22.10 22.39 -15.60
N LEU A 201 22.72 23.58 -15.62
CA LEU A 201 23.60 23.97 -16.73
C LEU A 201 25.01 23.42 -16.49
N VAL A 202 25.55 22.77 -17.51
CA VAL A 202 26.94 22.29 -17.54
C VAL A 202 27.66 22.90 -18.74
N THR A 203 28.99 22.96 -18.67
CA THR A 203 29.80 23.51 -19.77
C THR A 203 29.53 22.72 -21.05
N PHE A 204 29.31 23.42 -22.15
CA PHE A 204 29.10 22.80 -23.45
C PHE A 204 30.37 22.06 -23.88
N ALA A 205 30.21 20.78 -24.21
CA ALA A 205 31.25 19.97 -24.82
C ALA A 205 30.71 19.33 -26.11
N PRO A 206 31.54 19.24 -27.17
CA PRO A 206 31.16 18.46 -28.35
C PRO A 206 30.80 17.02 -27.94
N CYS A 207 29.72 16.48 -28.50
CA CYS A 207 29.25 15.11 -28.25
C CYS A 207 28.79 14.80 -26.81
N TYR A 208 28.43 15.81 -26.00
CA TYR A 208 27.82 15.58 -24.69
C TYR A 208 26.44 14.89 -24.81
N TRP A 209 25.65 15.34 -25.80
CA TRP A 209 24.43 14.71 -26.28
C TRP A 209 24.69 13.97 -27.60
N THR A 210 24.15 12.76 -27.75
CA THR A 210 24.41 11.88 -28.90
C THR A 210 23.16 11.27 -29.54
N THR A 211 22.02 11.29 -28.85
CA THR A 211 20.83 10.52 -29.26
C THR A 211 19.76 11.37 -29.95
N GLY A 212 19.93 12.69 -30.00
CA GLY A 212 18.89 13.62 -30.48
C GLY A 212 17.66 13.69 -29.58
N PHE A 213 17.75 13.14 -28.37
CA PHE A 213 16.76 13.28 -27.30
C PHE A 213 17.38 14.01 -26.11
N VAL A 214 16.66 14.97 -25.56
CA VAL A 214 17.11 15.81 -24.45
C VAL A 214 16.04 15.86 -23.38
N ASN A 215 16.45 16.07 -22.13
CA ASN A 215 15.54 16.28 -21.02
C ASN A 215 15.55 17.76 -20.65
N PHE A 216 14.38 18.40 -20.66
CA PHE A 216 14.20 19.75 -20.14
C PHE A 216 13.18 19.70 -18.99
N ASN A 217 13.63 19.94 -17.76
CA ASN A 217 12.80 19.95 -16.55
C ASN A 217 11.94 18.68 -16.39
N ASP A 218 12.57 17.50 -16.47
CA ASP A 218 11.94 16.17 -16.42
C ASP A 218 10.97 15.86 -17.57
N LYS A 219 10.98 16.64 -18.65
CA LYS A 219 10.20 16.39 -19.85
C LYS A 219 11.12 15.99 -21.00
N PRO A 220 10.88 14.85 -21.66
CA PRO A 220 11.67 14.44 -22.81
C PRO A 220 11.28 15.26 -24.04
N TYR A 221 12.29 15.70 -24.78
CA TYR A 221 12.16 16.36 -26.07
C TYR A 221 12.97 15.59 -27.11
N GLY A 222 12.47 15.54 -28.33
CA GLY A 222 13.20 15.05 -29.48
C GLY A 222 13.59 16.19 -30.40
N TYR A 223 14.55 15.94 -31.28
CA TYR A 223 14.88 16.85 -32.36
C TYR A 223 14.06 16.54 -33.63
N ARG A 224 13.31 17.52 -34.14
CA ARG A 224 12.55 17.43 -35.41
C ARG A 224 12.37 18.82 -36.00
N ASN A 225 12.43 18.93 -37.33
CA ASN A 225 12.25 20.20 -38.06
C ASN A 225 13.14 21.34 -37.52
N ASN A 226 14.42 21.04 -37.26
CA ASN A 226 15.39 22.00 -36.73
C ASN A 226 15.07 22.61 -35.36
N THR A 227 14.20 21.97 -34.57
CA THR A 227 13.85 22.42 -33.21
C THR A 227 13.60 21.25 -32.27
N TRP A 228 13.51 21.56 -30.98
CA TRP A 228 13.16 20.63 -29.92
C TRP A 228 11.63 20.54 -29.79
N TYR A 229 11.07 19.33 -29.93
CA TYR A 229 9.63 19.08 -29.76
C TYR A 229 9.40 18.19 -28.54
N PRO A 230 8.37 18.46 -27.72
CA PRO A 230 8.07 17.63 -26.57
C PRO A 230 7.59 16.25 -27.04
N ILE A 231 8.05 15.21 -26.34
CA ILE A 231 7.63 13.83 -26.57
C ILE A 231 6.75 13.42 -25.40
N GLU A 232 5.58 12.84 -25.69
CA GLU A 232 4.80 12.15 -24.68
C GLU A 232 5.36 10.74 -24.50
N ALA A 233 6.03 10.52 -23.37
CA ALA A 233 6.47 9.18 -22.98
C ALA A 233 5.25 8.34 -22.59
N LYS A 234 4.76 7.49 -23.50
CA LYS A 234 3.79 6.45 -23.19
C LYS A 234 4.52 5.25 -22.61
N ILE A 235 4.83 5.31 -21.31
CA ILE A 235 5.24 4.12 -20.58
C ILE A 235 3.99 3.28 -20.40
N VAL A 236 3.83 2.26 -21.24
CA VAL A 236 2.90 1.17 -20.95
C VAL A 236 3.56 0.39 -19.83
N VAL A 237 3.26 0.75 -18.58
CA VAL A 237 3.55 -0.12 -17.46
C VAL A 237 2.62 -1.32 -17.68
N PRO A 238 3.12 -2.51 -18.05
CA PRO A 238 2.25 -3.68 -18.05
C PRO A 238 1.63 -3.73 -16.66
N GLN A 239 0.31 -3.88 -16.56
CA GLN A 239 -0.40 -3.99 -15.29
C GLN A 239 0.09 -5.25 -14.56
N GLN A 240 1.27 -5.15 -13.95
CA GLN A 240 1.77 -6.13 -13.03
C GLN A 240 1.09 -5.82 -11.71
N THR A 241 0.11 -6.66 -11.39
CA THR A 241 -0.51 -6.68 -10.07
C THR A 241 0.60 -6.77 -9.01
N LEU A 242 0.38 -6.17 -7.83
CA LEU A 242 1.31 -6.19 -6.67
C LEU A 242 1.85 -7.60 -6.33
N ALA A 243 1.15 -8.67 -6.74
CA ALA A 243 1.59 -10.05 -6.61
C ALA A 243 2.89 -10.39 -7.38
N HIS A 244 3.22 -9.64 -8.44
CA HIS A 244 4.45 -9.85 -9.21
C HIS A 244 5.69 -9.22 -8.56
N SER A 245 5.52 -8.23 -7.68
CA SER A 245 6.62 -7.55 -6.98
C SER A 245 7.31 -8.42 -5.91
N PHE A 246 6.68 -9.54 -5.51
CA PHE A 246 7.14 -10.41 -4.42
C PHE A 246 7.65 -11.78 -4.88
N ARG A 247 7.77 -12.04 -6.19
CA ARG A 247 8.36 -13.30 -6.67
C ARG A 247 9.87 -13.15 -6.80
N TYR A 248 10.58 -13.42 -5.71
CA TYR A 248 12.06 -13.45 -5.65
C TYR A 248 12.67 -14.78 -6.12
N ASP A 249 11.92 -15.63 -6.84
CA ASP A 249 12.34 -17.01 -7.14
C ASP A 249 12.78 -17.27 -8.60
N GLU A 250 12.99 -16.24 -9.43
CA GLU A 250 13.45 -16.43 -10.83
C GLU A 250 14.86 -15.86 -11.09
N VAL A 251 15.81 -16.15 -10.20
CA VAL A 251 17.24 -16.12 -10.55
C VAL A 251 17.83 -17.49 -10.25
N ARG A 252 17.87 -18.33 -11.28
CA ARG A 252 18.76 -19.49 -11.36
C ARG A 252 19.23 -19.69 -12.79
#